data_AF-A0A818Z889-F1
#
_entry.id   AF-A0A818Z889-F1
#
_cell.length_a   1.000
_cell.length_b   1.000
_cell.length_c   1.000
_cell.angle_alpha   90.00
_cell.angle_beta   90.00
_cell.angle_gamma   90.00
#
_symmetry.space_group_name_H-M   'P 1'
#
loop_
_entity.id
_entity.type
_entity.pdbx_description
1 polymer ?
#
loop_
_entity_poly.entity_id
_entity_poly.type
_entity_poly.pdbx_seq_one_letter_code
_entity_poly.pdbx_strand_id
1 'polypeptide(L)'
;MTSNNRSSATGQPARTCQFKMVLLGESAVGKSSLVLRFVKGQFHEYQESTIGAAFLTQTVSVDDTTVKLELWDTAGQERYHSLAPMYYRGAQAAIVVYDITNADTFSRAKVWVKELQRQAAPNIVIALAGNKVDLATKRQVEVADAQTYAEENGLIFMETSAKTSMNVNDIFMAIARKLPKTQDTSNPSGGRGRDNDGQRVRVNQSPNQRVTENEGGCCGSKRGSFTLSGALTGFIISIIIAYSNIVFLLVIMTFVLSGSFVTRYKFDIKQSKINENDHQIQTKKYKKTARDHIQVLCNGSIACLYAIGYCWKTNYSGLSLPIDNKHESSIYSIGFIFTIACCCGDTLASELGSVLAQKNPRLLTNPFRIVPVGTNGAISLVGCLFSLFGGFIIGLSYIIGNVIFCRPDYMINTWTINIQLLFYCTLFGLLGSSIDSLLGATLQFSGYDRERNVTVQLPGPSIERISGRNILSNNQVNLLSSFLTSIIAIWILPSIMV
;
A
#
# COMPACT_ATOMS: atom_id res chain seq x y z
N MET A 1 -10.04 56.45 -29.95
CA MET A 1 -10.55 55.14 -30.40
C MET A 1 -9.38 54.34 -30.94
N THR A 2 -9.11 53.19 -30.31
CA THR A 2 -8.48 51.94 -30.83
C THR A 2 -7.35 52.04 -31.89
N SER A 3 -6.19 51.42 -31.74
CA SER A 3 -5.97 50.03 -31.33
C SER A 3 -4.51 49.81 -30.89
N ASN A 4 -4.32 49.00 -29.85
CA ASN A 4 -3.00 48.50 -29.46
C ASN A 4 -3.04 46.98 -29.58
N ASN A 5 -2.21 46.46 -30.49
CA ASN A 5 -2.18 45.07 -30.92
C ASN A 5 -1.39 44.25 -29.88
N ARG A 6 -2.09 43.51 -29.00
CA ARG A 6 -1.46 42.50 -28.13
C ARG A 6 -1.40 41.19 -28.90
N SER A 7 -0.22 40.85 -29.39
CA SER A 7 0.13 39.51 -29.86
C SER A 7 -0.02 38.51 -28.71
N SER A 8 -1.07 37.69 -28.78
CA SER A 8 -1.29 36.53 -27.93
C SER A 8 -0.23 35.46 -28.23
N ALA A 9 0.74 35.29 -27.34
CA ALA A 9 1.61 34.12 -27.33
C ALA A 9 0.76 32.89 -26.97
N THR A 10 0.37 32.13 -27.99
CA THR A 10 -0.24 30.81 -27.84
C THR A 10 0.83 29.83 -27.34
N GLY A 11 0.80 29.53 -26.03
CA GLY A 11 1.62 28.47 -25.45
C GLY A 11 1.24 27.12 -26.05
N GLN A 12 2.11 26.54 -26.87
CA GLN A 12 1.98 25.16 -27.32
C GLN A 12 2.07 24.23 -26.10
N PRO A 13 1.25 23.15 -26.04
CA PRO A 13 1.37 22.17 -24.96
C PRO A 13 2.76 21.53 -24.99
N ALA A 14 3.43 21.51 -23.83
CA ALA A 14 4.76 20.92 -23.68
C ALA A 14 4.77 19.46 -24.18
N ARG A 15 5.59 19.17 -25.19
CA ARG A 15 5.68 17.84 -25.81
C ARG A 15 6.16 16.83 -24.77
N THR A 16 5.39 15.76 -24.56
CA THR A 16 5.73 14.69 -23.61
C THR A 16 6.00 13.38 -24.37
N CYS A 17 7.21 12.83 -24.24
CA CYS A 17 7.61 11.53 -24.81
C CYS A 17 7.80 10.50 -23.70
N GLN A 18 7.51 9.22 -23.95
CA GLN A 18 7.63 8.15 -22.96
C GLN A 18 8.55 7.06 -23.47
N PHE A 19 9.53 6.65 -22.66
CA PHE A 19 10.49 5.61 -23.04
C PHE A 19 10.68 4.60 -21.92
N LYS A 20 10.73 3.33 -22.31
CA LYS A 20 11.08 2.20 -21.45
C LYS A 20 12.60 2.07 -21.36
N MET A 21 13.10 2.05 -20.14
CA MET A 21 14.50 1.87 -19.81
C MET A 21 14.66 0.73 -18.81
N VAL A 22 15.66 -0.13 -19.02
CA VAL A 22 15.96 -1.26 -18.13
C VAL A 22 17.32 -1.11 -17.46
N LEU A 23 17.45 -1.52 -16.21
CA LEU A 23 18.72 -1.61 -15.52
C LEU A 23 19.14 -3.07 -15.39
N LEU A 24 20.35 -3.39 -15.84
CA LEU A 24 20.94 -4.73 -15.85
C LEU A 24 22.32 -4.71 -15.17
N GLY A 25 22.79 -5.88 -14.75
CA GLY A 25 24.05 -6.03 -14.00
C GLY A 25 23.91 -7.02 -12.85
N GLU A 26 25.04 -7.42 -12.28
CA GLU A 26 25.11 -8.45 -11.23
C GLU A 26 24.37 -8.03 -9.94
N SER A 27 24.17 -8.97 -9.02
CA SER A 27 23.60 -8.70 -7.71
C SER A 27 24.49 -7.73 -6.92
N ALA A 28 23.89 -6.91 -6.07
CA ALA A 28 24.58 -5.96 -5.17
C ALA A 28 25.47 -4.87 -5.83
N VAL A 29 25.47 -4.72 -7.16
CA VAL A 29 26.18 -3.61 -7.85
C VAL A 29 25.53 -2.24 -7.62
N GLY A 30 24.28 -2.20 -7.15
CA GLY A 30 23.57 -0.97 -6.76
C GLY A 30 22.60 -0.40 -7.80
N LYS A 31 22.06 -1.23 -8.71
CA LYS A 31 21.00 -0.85 -9.67
C LYS A 31 19.81 -0.16 -8.99
N SER A 32 19.24 -0.83 -7.99
CA SER A 32 18.10 -0.33 -7.22
C SER A 32 18.42 0.97 -6.49
N SER A 33 19.64 1.10 -5.96
CA SER A 33 20.10 2.32 -5.29
C SER A 33 20.25 3.49 -6.26
N LEU A 34 20.71 3.25 -7.49
CA LEU A 34 20.77 4.28 -8.54
C LEU A 34 19.38 4.75 -8.96
N VAL A 35 18.44 3.82 -9.19
CA VAL A 35 17.05 4.16 -9.52
C VAL A 35 16.39 4.92 -8.38
N LEU A 36 16.55 4.43 -7.14
CA LEU A 36 15.99 5.09 -5.97
C LEU A 36 16.56 6.50 -5.79
N ARG A 37 17.87 6.68 -6.00
CA ARG A 37 18.54 7.97 -5.90
C ARG A 37 18.02 8.94 -6.97
N PHE A 38 17.88 8.48 -8.21
CA PHE A 38 17.37 9.30 -9.31
C PHE A 38 15.90 9.70 -9.14
N VAL A 39 15.04 8.76 -8.73
CA VAL A 39 13.59 8.98 -8.63
C VAL A 39 13.22 9.74 -7.35
N LYS A 40 13.82 9.36 -6.21
CA LYS A 40 13.40 9.84 -4.88
C LYS A 40 14.45 10.70 -4.17
N GLY A 41 15.65 10.86 -4.73
CA GLY A 41 16.74 11.55 -4.04
C GLY A 41 17.23 10.82 -2.79
N GLN A 42 16.92 9.53 -2.62
CA GLN A 42 17.20 8.75 -1.41
C GLN A 42 18.26 7.67 -1.67
N PHE A 43 19.00 7.30 -0.63
CA PHE A 43 19.89 6.15 -0.61
C PHE A 43 19.71 5.40 0.71
N HIS A 44 19.61 4.07 0.61
CA HIS A 44 19.63 3.19 1.75
C HIS A 44 20.92 2.40 1.73
N GLU A 45 21.67 2.43 2.82
CA GLU A 45 22.92 1.67 2.96
C GLU A 45 22.66 0.15 2.92
N TYR A 46 21.52 -0.27 3.46
CA TYR A 46 21.06 -1.66 3.43
C TYR A 46 19.83 -1.80 2.51
N GLN A 47 20.08 -1.76 1.21
CA GLN A 47 19.05 -2.02 0.20
C GLN A 47 18.85 -3.54 0.05
N GLU A 48 17.63 -4.03 0.26
CA GLU A 48 17.30 -5.45 0.05
C GLU A 48 17.47 -5.86 -1.42
N SER A 49 17.77 -7.14 -1.67
CA SER A 49 17.88 -7.68 -3.02
C SER A 49 16.54 -7.60 -3.75
N THR A 50 16.51 -6.97 -4.93
CA THR A 50 15.32 -6.95 -5.80
C THR A 50 14.94 -8.38 -6.19
N ILE A 51 13.66 -8.72 -5.99
CA ILE A 51 13.07 -9.99 -6.42
C ILE A 51 12.36 -9.75 -7.76
N GLY A 52 12.80 -10.41 -8.84
CA GLY A 52 12.22 -10.22 -10.18
C GLY A 52 12.58 -8.88 -10.81
N ALA A 53 11.63 -7.96 -10.94
CA ALA A 53 11.88 -6.58 -11.37
C ALA A 53 10.92 -5.59 -10.70
N ALA A 54 11.42 -4.41 -10.37
CA ALA A 54 10.64 -3.29 -9.85
C ALA A 54 10.46 -2.21 -10.94
N PHE A 55 9.28 -1.59 -10.96
CA PHE A 55 8.91 -0.57 -11.93
C PHE A 55 8.80 0.80 -11.24
N LEU A 56 9.55 1.79 -11.75
CA LEU A 56 9.48 3.17 -11.30
C LEU A 56 9.34 4.10 -12.50
N THR A 57 8.73 5.27 -12.32
CA THR A 57 8.66 6.29 -13.36
C THR A 57 9.27 7.60 -12.89
N GLN A 58 10.04 8.26 -13.76
CA GLN A 58 10.56 9.60 -13.51
C GLN A 58 10.40 10.47 -14.76
N THR A 59 9.87 11.67 -14.55
CA THR A 59 9.72 12.67 -15.61
C THR A 59 10.86 13.68 -15.51
N VAL A 60 11.59 13.86 -16.61
CA VAL A 60 12.68 14.84 -16.71
C VAL A 60 12.41 15.80 -17.85
N SER A 61 12.67 17.09 -17.64
CA SER A 61 12.65 18.10 -18.68
C SER A 61 14.02 18.13 -19.37
N VAL A 62 14.07 17.76 -20.64
CA VAL A 62 15.31 17.70 -21.43
C VAL A 62 15.14 18.59 -22.64
N ASP A 63 15.81 19.74 -22.61
CA ASP A 63 15.63 20.85 -23.55
C ASP A 63 14.17 21.34 -23.49
N ASP A 64 13.47 21.44 -24.62
CA ASP A 64 12.05 21.85 -24.68
C ASP A 64 11.05 20.68 -24.64
N THR A 65 11.51 19.47 -24.32
CA THR A 65 10.67 18.26 -24.29
C THR A 65 10.65 17.64 -22.91
N THR A 66 9.45 17.25 -22.47
CA THR A 66 9.26 16.47 -21.25
C THR A 66 9.43 14.99 -21.58
N VAL A 67 10.40 14.32 -20.97
CA VAL A 67 10.67 12.90 -21.17
C VAL A 67 10.26 12.13 -19.93
N LYS A 68 9.29 11.22 -20.07
CA LYS A 68 8.89 10.27 -19.03
C LYS A 68 9.65 8.96 -19.22
N LEU A 69 10.56 8.67 -18.29
CA LEU A 69 11.30 7.43 -18.24
C LEU A 69 10.55 6.39 -17.40
N GLU A 70 10.32 5.22 -17.98
CA GLU A 70 9.82 4.02 -17.30
C GLU A 70 11.00 3.12 -16.96
N LEU A 71 11.41 3.13 -15.69
CA LEU A 71 12.60 2.47 -15.17
C LEU A 71 12.24 1.07 -14.68
N TRP A 72 12.82 0.06 -15.32
CA TRP A 72 12.71 -1.35 -14.93
C TRP A 72 13.99 -1.77 -14.20
N ASP A 73 13.95 -1.76 -12.86
CA ASP A 73 15.03 -2.26 -12.01
C ASP A 73 14.96 -3.79 -11.94
N THR A 74 15.93 -4.50 -12.50
CA THR A 74 15.91 -5.98 -12.53
C THR A 74 16.70 -6.60 -11.38
N ALA A 75 16.33 -7.81 -10.99
CA ALA A 75 17.12 -8.63 -10.08
C ALA A 75 18.46 -8.98 -10.75
N GLY A 76 19.55 -8.73 -10.03
CA GLY A 76 20.90 -9.08 -10.49
C GLY A 76 21.33 -10.51 -10.17
N GLN A 77 20.44 -11.34 -9.62
CA GLN A 77 20.80 -12.73 -9.30
C GLN A 77 20.78 -13.59 -10.56
N GLU A 78 21.82 -14.39 -10.70
CA GLU A 78 22.04 -15.38 -11.73
C GLU A 78 20.87 -16.33 -11.92
N ARG A 79 20.15 -16.69 -10.84
CA ARG A 79 18.95 -17.54 -10.89
C ARG A 79 17.80 -16.95 -11.70
N TYR A 80 17.80 -15.64 -11.94
CA TYR A 80 16.79 -14.95 -12.75
C TYR A 80 17.32 -14.53 -14.13
N HIS A 81 18.52 -14.96 -14.53
CA HIS A 81 19.11 -14.59 -15.82
C HIS A 81 18.23 -15.00 -17.00
N SER A 82 17.57 -16.17 -16.92
CA SER A 82 16.62 -16.64 -17.95
C SER A 82 15.37 -15.76 -18.10
N LEU A 83 15.09 -14.89 -17.14
CA LEU A 83 14.00 -13.92 -17.19
C LEU A 83 14.42 -12.62 -17.88
N ALA A 84 15.71 -12.34 -18.06
CA ALA A 84 16.18 -11.06 -18.60
C ALA A 84 15.57 -10.68 -19.97
N PRO A 85 15.38 -11.60 -20.94
CA PRO A 85 14.72 -11.28 -22.21
C PRO A 85 13.33 -10.68 -22.06
N MET A 86 12.59 -11.04 -21.01
CA MET A 86 11.26 -10.49 -20.78
C MET A 86 11.31 -9.01 -20.35
N TYR A 87 12.40 -8.58 -19.70
CA TYR A 87 12.54 -7.24 -19.15
C TYR A 87 13.01 -6.23 -20.19
N TYR A 88 14.04 -6.55 -20.98
CA TYR A 88 14.55 -5.64 -22.02
C TYR A 88 13.75 -5.66 -23.33
N ARG A 89 12.78 -6.58 -23.48
CA ARG A 89 11.86 -6.58 -24.64
C ARG A 89 11.12 -5.24 -24.73
N GLY A 90 11.29 -4.56 -25.86
CA GLY A 90 10.68 -3.25 -26.13
C GLY A 90 11.29 -2.08 -25.33
N ALA A 91 12.44 -2.27 -24.68
CA ALA A 91 13.17 -1.16 -24.06
C ALA A 91 13.91 -0.35 -25.14
N GLN A 92 13.81 0.99 -25.07
CA GLN A 92 14.55 1.91 -25.94
C GLN A 92 15.90 2.33 -25.34
N ALA A 93 16.09 2.10 -24.04
CA ALA A 93 17.36 2.35 -23.35
C ALA A 93 17.69 1.26 -22.33
N ALA A 94 18.97 1.10 -22.03
CA ALA A 94 19.46 0.25 -20.96
C ALA A 94 20.63 0.89 -20.20
N ILE A 95 20.68 0.69 -18.88
CA ILE A 95 21.86 0.98 -18.06
C ILE A 95 22.42 -0.35 -17.56
N VAL A 96 23.65 -0.66 -17.94
CA VAL A 96 24.41 -1.80 -17.42
C VAL A 96 25.29 -1.30 -16.28
N VAL A 97 25.07 -1.80 -15.08
CA VAL A 97 25.74 -1.33 -13.86
C VAL A 97 26.75 -2.39 -13.38
N TYR A 98 27.95 -1.94 -13.04
CA TYR A 98 28.95 -2.76 -12.33
C TYR A 98 29.45 -2.04 -11.08
N ASP A 99 30.12 -2.77 -10.20
CA ASP A 99 30.74 -2.25 -8.98
C ASP A 99 32.24 -2.03 -9.23
N ILE A 100 32.73 -0.81 -9.05
CA ILE A 100 34.17 -0.52 -9.29
C ILE A 100 35.11 -1.27 -8.33
N THR A 101 34.58 -1.77 -7.21
CA THR A 101 35.32 -2.53 -6.21
C THR A 101 35.36 -4.03 -6.49
N ASN A 102 34.73 -4.49 -7.59
CA ASN A 102 34.67 -5.90 -7.95
C ASN A 102 34.79 -6.11 -9.48
N ALA A 103 35.96 -6.58 -9.92
CA ALA A 103 36.26 -6.81 -11.34
C ALA A 103 35.38 -7.88 -12.02
N ASP A 104 34.85 -8.85 -11.27
CA ASP A 104 33.94 -9.87 -11.84
C ASP A 104 32.63 -9.23 -12.31
N THR A 105 32.13 -8.23 -11.58
CA THR A 105 30.89 -7.53 -11.95
C THR A 105 31.06 -6.75 -13.26
N PHE A 106 32.25 -6.23 -13.53
CA PHE A 106 32.58 -5.59 -14.80
C PHE A 106 32.65 -6.60 -15.95
N SER A 107 33.27 -7.77 -15.71
CA SER A 107 33.29 -8.86 -16.69
C SER A 107 31.87 -9.33 -17.05
N ARG A 108 30.97 -9.43 -16.05
CA ARG A 108 29.55 -9.74 -16.25
C ARG A 108 28.80 -8.62 -16.98
N ALA A 109 29.10 -7.35 -16.70
CA ALA A 109 28.53 -6.22 -17.43
C ALA A 109 28.85 -6.29 -18.94
N LYS A 110 30.06 -6.71 -19.32
CA LYS A 110 30.41 -6.91 -20.75
C LYS A 110 29.52 -7.96 -21.44
N VAL A 111 29.16 -9.03 -20.73
CA VAL A 111 28.23 -10.06 -21.24
C VAL A 111 26.84 -9.46 -21.46
N TRP A 112 26.34 -8.66 -20.51
CA TRP A 112 25.05 -7.98 -20.64
C TRP A 112 25.00 -7.02 -21.83
N VAL A 113 26.07 -6.27 -22.08
CA VAL A 113 26.17 -5.37 -23.25
C VAL A 113 26.04 -6.16 -24.55
N LYS A 114 26.79 -7.27 -24.69
CA LYS A 114 26.73 -8.13 -25.88
C LYS A 114 25.34 -8.75 -26.08
N GLU A 115 24.69 -9.16 -24.99
CA GLU A 115 23.33 -9.72 -25.04
C GLU A 115 22.30 -8.67 -25.51
N LEU A 116 22.36 -7.44 -24.97
CA LEU A 116 21.50 -6.35 -25.39
C LEU A 116 21.69 -6.00 -26.87
N GLN A 117 22.94 -5.92 -27.33
CA GLN A 117 23.25 -5.67 -28.74
C GLN A 117 22.71 -6.76 -29.67
N ARG A 118 22.63 -8.02 -29.20
CA ARG A 118 22.16 -9.16 -29.99
C ARG A 118 20.63 -9.30 -29.99
N GLN A 119 19.96 -9.04 -28.87
CA GLN A 119 18.56 -9.43 -28.66
C GLN A 119 17.58 -8.27 -28.41
N ALA A 120 18.06 -7.08 -28.04
CA ALA A 120 17.18 -5.95 -27.77
C ALA A 120 16.70 -5.27 -29.07
N ALA A 121 15.92 -4.21 -28.93
CA ALA A 121 15.44 -3.45 -30.08
C ALA A 121 16.60 -2.84 -30.89
N PRO A 122 16.52 -2.81 -32.24
CA PRO A 122 17.48 -2.10 -33.05
C PRO A 122 17.51 -0.63 -32.63
N ASN A 123 18.71 -0.09 -32.40
CA ASN A 123 18.96 1.28 -31.89
C ASN A 123 18.67 1.52 -30.40
N ILE A 124 18.71 0.48 -29.55
CA ILE A 124 18.70 0.68 -28.10
C ILE A 124 19.89 1.56 -27.65
N VAL A 125 19.61 2.59 -26.84
CA VAL A 125 20.67 3.42 -26.23
C VAL A 125 21.21 2.70 -24.99
N ILE A 126 22.47 2.31 -25.00
CA ILE A 126 23.11 1.59 -23.90
C ILE A 126 24.07 2.53 -23.15
N ALA A 127 23.95 2.57 -21.83
CA ALA A 127 24.90 3.21 -20.93
C ALA A 127 25.56 2.19 -20.00
N LEU A 128 26.84 2.39 -19.73
CA LEU A 128 27.64 1.64 -18.78
C LEU A 128 27.92 2.53 -17.56
N ALA A 129 27.53 2.06 -16.37
CA ALA A 129 27.68 2.78 -15.11
C ALA A 129 28.64 2.05 -14.17
N GLY A 130 29.77 2.67 -13.86
CA GLY A 130 30.69 2.21 -12.81
C GLY A 130 30.25 2.74 -11.46
N ASN A 131 29.53 1.95 -10.67
CA ASN A 131 28.93 2.41 -9.41
C ASN A 131 29.85 2.22 -8.20
N LYS A 132 29.57 2.94 -7.12
CA LYS A 132 30.29 2.96 -5.83
C LYS A 132 31.64 3.69 -5.86
N VAL A 133 31.73 4.77 -6.62
CA VAL A 133 32.92 5.66 -6.66
C VAL A 133 33.31 6.23 -5.30
N ASP A 134 32.36 6.31 -4.37
CA ASP A 134 32.64 6.64 -2.97
C ASP A 134 33.61 5.65 -2.28
N LEU A 135 33.82 4.47 -2.87
CA LEU A 135 34.78 3.46 -2.43
C LEU A 135 36.00 3.35 -3.35
N ALA A 136 36.40 4.45 -4.02
CA ALA A 136 37.55 4.46 -4.93
C ALA A 136 38.87 3.93 -4.33
N THR A 137 39.04 3.97 -3.01
CA THR A 137 40.19 3.38 -2.30
C THR A 137 40.26 1.85 -2.39
N LYS A 138 39.13 1.19 -2.71
CA LYS A 138 39.03 -0.27 -2.90
C LYS A 138 38.81 -0.64 -4.37
N ARG A 139 39.18 0.26 -5.29
CA ARG A 139 38.99 0.07 -6.73
C ARG A 139 39.74 -1.17 -7.23
N GLN A 140 39.06 -1.94 -8.07
CA GLN A 140 39.62 -3.08 -8.81
C GLN A 140 39.48 -2.92 -10.33
N VAL A 141 38.67 -1.97 -10.80
CA VAL A 141 38.47 -1.67 -12.21
C VAL A 141 38.93 -0.24 -12.48
N GLU A 142 39.95 -0.10 -13.33
CA GLU A 142 40.47 1.21 -13.73
C GLU A 142 39.47 1.96 -14.62
N VAL A 143 39.41 3.28 -14.43
CA VAL A 143 38.49 4.14 -15.19
C VAL A 143 38.81 4.08 -16.68
N ALA A 144 40.11 4.05 -17.02
CA ALA A 144 40.58 3.99 -18.41
C ALA A 144 40.12 2.71 -19.13
N ASP A 145 40.11 1.57 -18.44
CA ASP A 145 39.69 0.29 -19.03
C ASP A 145 38.20 0.28 -19.34
N ALA A 146 37.38 0.82 -18.43
CA ALA A 146 35.94 0.91 -18.62
C ALA A 146 35.55 1.96 -19.68
N GLN A 147 36.27 3.09 -19.72
CA GLN A 147 36.12 4.12 -20.74
C GLN A 147 36.46 3.59 -22.13
N THR A 148 37.62 2.93 -22.29
CA THR A 148 38.05 2.35 -23.57
C THR A 148 37.02 1.34 -24.07
N TYR A 149 36.56 0.43 -23.19
CA TYR A 149 35.52 -0.53 -23.54
C TYR A 149 34.20 0.14 -23.97
N ALA A 150 33.80 1.22 -23.30
CA ALA A 150 32.59 1.94 -23.66
C ALA A 150 32.70 2.63 -25.03
N GLU A 151 33.85 3.23 -25.34
CA GLU A 151 34.12 3.87 -26.63
C GLU A 151 34.11 2.86 -27.78
N GLU A 152 34.81 1.73 -27.61
CA GLU A 152 34.84 0.62 -28.59
C GLU A 152 33.44 0.07 -28.91
N ASN A 153 32.52 0.13 -27.95
CA ASN A 153 31.15 -0.41 -28.08
C ASN A 153 30.08 0.68 -28.28
N GLY A 154 30.48 1.96 -28.43
CA GLY A 154 29.57 3.09 -28.64
C GLY A 154 28.61 3.38 -27.47
N LEU A 155 29.00 3.06 -26.24
CA LEU A 155 28.19 3.19 -25.03
C LEU A 155 28.33 4.60 -24.44
N ILE A 156 27.31 5.07 -23.70
CA ILE A 156 27.50 6.19 -22.76
C ILE A 156 28.22 5.63 -21.53
N PHE A 157 29.30 6.25 -21.06
CA PHE A 157 29.97 5.84 -19.82
C PHE A 157 29.99 6.97 -18.79
N MET A 158 29.66 6.62 -17.54
CA MET A 158 29.86 7.47 -16.38
C MET A 158 30.19 6.63 -15.15
N GLU A 159 31.13 7.12 -14.35
CA GLU A 159 31.32 6.64 -12.99
C GLU A 159 30.30 7.31 -12.06
N THR A 160 29.57 6.51 -11.27
CA THR A 160 28.45 6.98 -10.44
C THR A 160 28.63 6.59 -8.98
N SER A 161 28.02 7.36 -8.06
CA SER A 161 27.80 6.89 -6.70
C SER A 161 26.37 7.16 -6.28
N ALA A 162 25.59 6.10 -6.10
CA ALA A 162 24.27 6.19 -5.49
C ALA A 162 24.34 6.78 -4.05
N LYS A 163 25.45 6.57 -3.32
CA LYS A 163 25.65 7.05 -1.95
C LYS A 163 25.82 8.57 -1.92
N THR A 164 26.70 9.14 -2.74
CA THR A 164 26.98 10.57 -2.78
C THR A 164 26.14 11.34 -3.80
N SER A 165 25.34 10.64 -4.61
CA SER A 165 24.58 11.17 -5.75
C SER A 165 25.44 11.66 -6.92
N MET A 166 26.75 11.35 -6.93
CA MET A 166 27.66 11.72 -8.02
C MET A 166 27.25 11.06 -9.34
N ASN A 167 27.10 11.87 -10.38
CA ASN A 167 26.73 11.48 -11.76
C ASN A 167 25.44 10.66 -11.91
N VAL A 168 24.62 10.56 -10.86
CA VAL A 168 23.37 9.79 -10.92
C VAL A 168 22.37 10.47 -11.84
N ASN A 169 22.12 11.77 -11.68
CA ASN A 169 21.21 12.47 -12.59
C ASN A 169 21.79 12.56 -14.01
N ASP A 170 23.11 12.77 -14.12
CA ASP A 170 23.78 13.01 -15.39
C ASP A 170 23.68 11.81 -16.35
N ILE A 171 23.80 10.58 -15.85
CA ILE A 171 23.70 9.39 -16.70
C ILE A 171 22.28 9.20 -17.25
N PHE A 172 21.23 9.39 -16.42
CA PHE A 172 19.84 9.30 -16.89
C PHE A 172 19.50 10.45 -17.85
N MET A 173 20.01 11.66 -17.61
CA MET A 173 19.83 12.81 -18.49
C MET A 173 20.57 12.65 -19.83
N ALA A 174 21.78 12.09 -19.82
CA ALA A 174 22.55 11.80 -21.03
C ALA A 174 21.82 10.80 -21.94
N ILE A 175 21.21 9.77 -21.36
CA ILE A 175 20.38 8.82 -22.12
C ILE A 175 19.12 9.51 -22.65
N ALA A 176 18.42 10.28 -21.80
CA ALA A 176 17.22 10.99 -22.21
C ALA A 176 17.45 12.01 -23.35
N ARG A 177 18.66 12.57 -23.46
CA ARG A 177 19.08 13.40 -24.60
C ARG A 177 19.31 12.60 -25.89
N LYS A 178 19.81 11.36 -25.81
CA LYS A 178 20.06 10.49 -26.97
C LYS A 178 18.81 9.80 -27.52
N LEU A 179 17.72 9.74 -26.75
CA LEU A 179 16.48 9.09 -27.19
C LEU A 179 15.77 9.90 -28.29
N PRO A 180 15.19 9.25 -29.31
CA PRO A 180 14.57 9.93 -30.45
C PRO A 180 13.27 10.63 -30.01
N LYS A 181 13.24 11.96 -30.08
CA LYS A 181 12.12 12.80 -29.61
C LYS A 181 11.01 13.02 -30.67
N THR A 182 10.98 12.21 -31.74
CA THR A 182 10.12 12.41 -32.91
C THR A 182 8.79 11.66 -32.79
N GLN A 183 7.72 12.21 -33.38
CA GLN A 183 6.29 11.86 -33.22
C GLN A 183 5.94 10.37 -33.41
N ASP A 184 5.25 9.79 -32.42
CA ASP A 184 4.24 8.74 -32.64
C ASP A 184 2.90 9.20 -32.03
N THR A 185 2.25 10.12 -32.72
CA THR A 185 0.79 10.27 -32.67
C THR A 185 0.19 9.40 -33.78
N SER A 186 -0.18 8.16 -33.47
CA SER A 186 -1.18 7.44 -34.26
C SER A 186 -2.02 6.48 -33.39
N ASN A 187 -3.21 7.00 -33.06
CA ASN A 187 -4.52 6.40 -32.76
C ASN A 187 -4.70 4.97 -32.20
N PRO A 188 -5.66 4.81 -31.25
CA PRO A 188 -6.41 3.57 -31.07
C PRO A 188 -7.45 3.45 -32.19
N SER A 189 -7.34 2.44 -33.04
CA SER A 189 -8.39 2.10 -34.03
C SER A 189 -8.39 0.59 -34.27
N GLY A 190 -9.55 -0.02 -34.04
CA GLY A 190 -9.77 -1.46 -34.18
C GLY A 190 -9.52 -1.98 -35.60
N GLY A 191 -9.00 -3.21 -35.66
CA GLY A 191 -8.89 -4.00 -36.87
C GLY A 191 -9.04 -5.47 -36.52
N ARG A 192 -10.13 -6.08 -37.02
CA ARG A 192 -10.44 -7.52 -36.98
C ARG A 192 -9.44 -8.33 -37.83
N GLY A 193 -9.12 -9.54 -37.36
CA GLY A 193 -8.52 -10.65 -38.12
C GLY A 193 -8.07 -11.74 -37.16
N ARG A 194 -8.95 -12.65 -36.72
CA ARG A 194 -9.23 -14.02 -37.24
C ARG A 194 -8.00 -14.96 -37.30
N ASP A 195 -8.11 -15.99 -36.45
CA ASP A 195 -7.69 -17.40 -36.54
C ASP A 195 -6.18 -17.75 -36.60
N ASN A 196 -5.65 -18.37 -35.53
CA ASN A 196 -5.79 -19.83 -35.38
C ASN A 196 -5.34 -20.36 -34.01
N ASP A 197 -6.09 -21.38 -33.59
CA ASP A 197 -6.02 -22.18 -32.37
C ASP A 197 -4.80 -23.13 -32.36
N GLY A 198 -4.34 -23.53 -31.16
CA GLY A 198 -3.22 -24.47 -31.03
C GLY A 198 -2.55 -24.57 -29.65
N GLN A 199 -3.27 -25.17 -28.70
CA GLN A 199 -2.72 -26.04 -27.64
C GLN A 199 -2.13 -25.41 -26.37
N ARG A 200 -3.04 -25.21 -25.40
CA ARG A 200 -2.76 -25.03 -23.96
C ARG A 200 -2.14 -26.30 -23.36
N VAL A 201 -0.92 -26.19 -22.83
CA VAL A 201 -0.43 -27.07 -21.76
C VAL A 201 -0.60 -26.34 -20.43
N ARG A 202 -1.51 -26.86 -19.59
CA ARG A 202 -1.69 -26.47 -18.19
C ARG A 202 -0.58 -27.10 -17.35
N VAL A 203 0.15 -26.29 -16.60
CA VAL A 203 0.84 -26.75 -15.38
C VAL A 203 0.25 -25.98 -14.21
N ASN A 204 -0.52 -26.69 -13.39
CA ASN A 204 -0.93 -26.26 -12.06
C ASN A 204 0.29 -26.29 -11.13
N GLN A 205 0.65 -25.16 -10.54
CA GLN A 205 1.38 -25.12 -9.26
C GLN A 205 0.87 -23.95 -8.40
N SER A 206 0.70 -24.26 -7.11
CA SER A 206 0.01 -23.53 -6.05
C SER A 206 0.57 -22.13 -5.75
N PRO A 207 -0.22 -21.21 -5.15
CA PRO A 207 0.15 -19.82 -5.01
C PRO A 207 1.05 -19.62 -3.79
N ASN A 208 2.31 -19.23 -4.01
CA ASN A 208 3.16 -18.68 -2.96
C ASN A 208 3.22 -17.16 -3.12
N GLN A 209 2.48 -16.47 -2.25
CA GLN A 209 2.42 -15.02 -2.15
C GLN A 209 3.81 -14.43 -1.93
N ARG A 210 4.19 -13.45 -2.75
CA ARG A 210 4.85 -12.24 -2.29
C ARG A 210 4.51 -11.08 -3.22
N VAL A 211 3.86 -10.12 -2.60
CA VAL A 211 3.33 -8.88 -3.12
C VAL A 211 4.48 -7.89 -3.24
N THR A 212 4.66 -7.28 -4.41
CA THR A 212 4.97 -5.84 -4.51
C THR A 212 4.67 -5.28 -5.90
N GLU A 213 3.87 -4.21 -5.86
CA GLU A 213 3.93 -2.99 -6.68
C GLU A 213 3.60 -3.09 -8.18
N ASN A 214 2.30 -2.93 -8.46
CA ASN A 214 1.80 -2.38 -9.71
C ASN A 214 1.22 -0.98 -9.42
N GLU A 215 1.93 0.07 -9.82
CA GLU A 215 1.32 1.34 -10.22
C GLU A 215 1.90 1.76 -11.58
N GLY A 216 1.18 1.39 -12.64
CA GLY A 216 1.25 2.02 -13.96
C GLY A 216 -0.12 2.66 -14.22
N GLY A 217 -0.16 3.99 -14.20
CA GLY A 217 -1.38 4.78 -14.10
C GLY A 217 -2.22 4.86 -15.38
N CYS A 218 -3.51 5.07 -15.17
CA CYS A 218 -4.37 5.74 -16.12
C CYS A 218 -5.24 6.75 -15.35
N CYS A 219 -5.19 8.01 -15.76
CA CYS A 219 -6.03 9.13 -15.32
C CYS A 219 -5.91 9.56 -13.84
N GLY A 220 -5.45 10.81 -13.64
CA GLY A 220 -5.48 11.60 -12.40
C GLY A 220 -6.01 10.87 -11.16
N SER A 221 -5.11 10.20 -10.42
CA SER A 221 -5.55 9.39 -9.28
C SER A 221 -6.08 10.30 -8.18
N LYS A 222 -7.41 10.38 -8.10
CA LYS A 222 -8.11 11.00 -6.98
C LYS A 222 -7.61 10.34 -5.69
N ARG A 223 -7.13 11.20 -4.79
CA ARG A 223 -6.84 10.94 -3.37
C ARG A 223 -7.84 9.94 -2.76
N GLY A 224 -7.45 8.68 -2.59
CA GLY A 224 -8.31 7.60 -2.06
C GLY A 224 -7.91 7.10 -0.66
N SER A 225 -8.85 6.49 0.06
CA SER A 225 -8.59 5.74 1.31
C SER A 225 -8.33 4.24 1.05
N PHE A 226 -8.54 3.79 -0.19
CA PHE A 226 -8.48 2.40 -0.62
C PHE A 226 -7.66 2.27 -1.91
N THR A 227 -7.02 1.12 -2.09
CA THR A 227 -6.50 0.69 -3.39
C THR A 227 -7.66 0.29 -4.31
N LEU A 228 -7.43 0.17 -5.62
CA LEU A 228 -8.47 -0.30 -6.56
C LEU A 228 -9.03 -1.67 -6.14
N SER A 229 -8.15 -2.61 -5.78
CA SER A 229 -8.52 -3.94 -5.32
C SER A 229 -9.30 -3.90 -3.99
N GLY A 230 -8.89 -3.04 -3.05
CA GLY A 230 -9.61 -2.80 -1.80
C GLY A 230 -11.01 -2.20 -2.03
N ALA A 231 -11.13 -1.22 -2.94
CA ALA A 231 -12.39 -0.60 -3.29
C ALA A 231 -13.36 -1.59 -3.95
N LEU A 232 -12.89 -2.39 -4.91
CA LEU A 232 -13.69 -3.43 -5.57
C LEU A 232 -14.18 -4.48 -4.55
N THR A 233 -13.30 -4.93 -3.68
CA THR A 233 -13.64 -5.91 -2.64
C THR A 233 -14.66 -5.35 -1.65
N GLY A 234 -14.46 -4.09 -1.21
CA GLY A 234 -15.41 -3.40 -0.35
C GLY A 234 -16.78 -3.24 -1.03
N PHE A 235 -16.81 -2.90 -2.31
CA PHE A 235 -18.04 -2.79 -3.09
C PHE A 235 -18.81 -4.12 -3.15
N ILE A 236 -18.12 -5.24 -3.40
CA ILE A 236 -18.74 -6.58 -3.42
C ILE A 236 -19.33 -6.92 -2.04
N ILE A 237 -18.57 -6.72 -0.97
CA ILE A 237 -19.05 -6.97 0.41
C ILE A 237 -20.26 -6.09 0.71
N SER A 238 -20.22 -4.80 0.35
CA SER A 238 -21.34 -3.87 0.55
C SER A 238 -22.59 -4.27 -0.23
N ILE A 239 -22.47 -4.83 -1.44
CA ILE A 239 -23.64 -5.35 -2.18
C ILE A 239 -24.27 -6.52 -1.43
N ILE A 240 -23.47 -7.49 -0.97
CA ILE A 240 -23.98 -8.66 -0.24
C ILE A 240 -24.71 -8.21 1.03
N ILE A 241 -24.11 -7.26 1.76
CA ILE A 241 -24.69 -6.72 2.98
C ILE A 241 -25.96 -5.92 2.67
N ALA A 242 -25.96 -5.06 1.65
CA ALA A 242 -27.13 -4.30 1.24
C ALA A 242 -28.30 -5.20 0.83
N TYR A 243 -27.98 -6.30 0.13
CA TYR A 243 -28.97 -7.29 -0.27
C TYR A 243 -29.59 -8.01 0.94
N SER A 244 -28.81 -8.22 2.01
CA SER A 244 -29.33 -8.85 3.23
C SER A 244 -30.28 -7.96 4.02
N ASN A 245 -29.92 -6.69 4.24
CA ASN A 245 -30.71 -5.71 4.98
C ASN A 245 -30.21 -4.28 4.68
N ILE A 246 -31.12 -3.37 4.32
CA ILE A 246 -30.77 -1.96 4.03
C ILE A 246 -30.20 -1.21 5.24
N VAL A 247 -30.60 -1.56 6.46
CA VAL A 247 -30.05 -0.99 7.70
C VAL A 247 -28.59 -1.43 7.89
N PHE A 248 -28.24 -2.64 7.48
CA PHE A 248 -26.85 -3.11 7.52
C PHE A 248 -25.96 -2.32 6.56
N LEU A 249 -26.50 -1.92 5.39
CA LEU A 249 -25.78 -1.02 4.48
C LEU A 249 -25.48 0.32 5.16
N LEU A 250 -26.46 0.94 5.84
CA LEU A 250 -26.22 2.20 6.56
C LEU A 250 -25.11 2.05 7.61
N VAL A 251 -25.14 0.97 8.38
CA VAL A 251 -24.11 0.67 9.40
C VAL A 251 -22.72 0.55 8.77
N ILE A 252 -22.59 -0.17 7.64
CA ILE A 252 -21.32 -0.29 6.91
C ILE A 252 -20.87 1.05 6.33
N MET A 253 -21.80 1.83 5.77
CA MET A 253 -21.48 3.16 5.27
C MET A 253 -20.93 4.04 6.39
N THR A 254 -21.55 4.02 7.58
CA THR A 254 -21.04 4.74 8.75
C THR A 254 -19.63 4.27 9.12
N PHE A 255 -19.37 2.97 9.17
CA PHE A 255 -18.02 2.45 9.43
C PHE A 255 -16.98 2.93 8.39
N VAL A 256 -17.28 2.81 7.10
CA VAL A 256 -16.37 3.19 6.00
C VAL A 256 -16.11 4.70 5.99
N LEU A 257 -17.14 5.52 6.22
CA LEU A 257 -17.01 6.97 6.25
C LEU A 257 -16.21 7.43 7.47
N SER A 258 -16.53 6.94 8.67
CA SER A 258 -15.79 7.24 9.90
C SER A 258 -14.33 6.84 9.78
N GLY A 259 -14.05 5.62 9.32
CA GLY A 259 -12.69 5.15 9.12
C GLY A 259 -11.92 5.95 8.05
N SER A 260 -12.59 6.38 6.98
CA SER A 260 -11.96 7.20 5.92
C SER A 260 -11.64 8.62 6.40
N PHE A 261 -12.55 9.22 7.17
CA PHE A 261 -12.35 10.53 7.79
C PHE A 261 -11.14 10.50 8.74
N VAL A 262 -11.10 9.51 9.62
CA VAL A 262 -10.04 9.37 10.64
C VAL A 262 -8.67 9.11 10.02
N THR A 263 -8.56 8.23 9.02
CA THR A 263 -7.28 8.00 8.32
C THR A 263 -6.78 9.27 7.61
N ARG A 264 -7.69 10.08 7.06
CA ARG A 264 -7.34 11.39 6.48
C ARG A 264 -6.85 12.36 7.56
N TYR A 265 -7.56 12.43 8.69
CA TYR A 265 -7.20 13.30 9.80
C TYR A 265 -5.82 12.96 10.39
N LYS A 266 -5.53 11.67 10.61
CA LYS A 266 -4.20 11.19 11.03
C LYS A 266 -3.11 11.59 10.06
N PHE A 267 -3.37 11.46 8.76
CA PHE A 267 -2.44 11.86 7.72
C PHE A 267 -2.13 13.36 7.80
N ASP A 268 -3.18 14.20 7.90
CA ASP A 268 -3.04 15.65 7.94
C ASP A 268 -2.20 16.10 9.16
N ILE A 269 -2.43 15.53 10.36
CA ILE A 269 -1.63 15.83 11.55
C ILE A 269 -0.18 15.35 11.41
N LYS A 270 0.05 14.14 10.89
CA LYS A 270 1.43 13.65 10.74
C LYS A 270 2.20 14.47 9.70
N GLN A 271 1.53 14.91 8.63
CA GLN A 271 2.12 15.80 7.64
C GLN A 271 2.41 17.20 8.24
N SER A 272 1.52 17.75 9.07
CA SER A 272 1.75 19.04 9.72
C SER A 272 2.95 19.00 10.66
N LYS A 273 3.06 17.96 11.49
CA LYS A 273 4.22 17.76 12.39
C LYS A 273 5.54 17.62 11.63
N ILE A 274 5.53 16.98 10.46
CA ILE A 274 6.73 16.91 9.60
C ILE A 274 7.08 18.30 9.08
N ASN A 275 6.09 19.06 8.59
CA ASN A 275 6.31 20.40 8.06
C ASN A 275 6.81 21.38 9.13
N GLU A 276 6.36 21.26 10.38
CA GLU A 276 6.83 22.08 11.51
C GLU A 276 8.28 21.76 11.88
N ASN A 277 8.68 20.49 11.87
CA ASN A 277 10.04 20.07 12.23
C ASN A 277 11.08 20.33 11.11
N ASP A 278 10.65 20.41 9.84
CA ASP A 278 11.52 20.59 8.66
C ASP A 278 11.62 22.08 8.28
N HIS A 279 12.06 22.92 9.23
CA HIS A 279 11.99 24.39 9.24
C HIS A 279 12.53 25.17 8.01
N GLN A 280 13.05 24.52 6.96
CA GLN A 280 13.56 25.24 5.78
C GLN A 280 13.25 24.62 4.41
N ILE A 281 12.77 23.39 4.26
CA ILE A 281 12.48 22.82 2.94
C ILE A 281 11.35 21.77 3.03
N GLN A 282 10.14 22.08 2.55
CA GLN A 282 8.97 21.18 2.50
C GLN A 282 9.17 19.95 1.57
N THR A 283 10.14 19.10 1.87
CA THR A 283 10.53 17.96 1.01
C THR A 283 10.00 16.63 1.51
N LYS A 284 9.75 16.48 2.82
CA LYS A 284 9.28 15.21 3.41
C LYS A 284 7.76 15.10 3.35
N LYS A 285 7.26 14.13 2.57
CA LYS A 285 5.85 13.73 2.55
C LYS A 285 5.64 12.48 3.39
N TYR A 286 4.70 12.55 4.33
CA TYR A 286 4.17 11.37 5.00
C TYR A 286 3.51 10.47 3.94
N LYS A 287 3.85 9.18 3.89
CA LYS A 287 3.21 8.24 2.96
C LYS A 287 1.84 7.86 3.52
N LYS A 288 0.76 8.15 2.77
CA LYS A 288 -0.58 7.65 3.10
C LYS A 288 -0.67 6.16 2.74
N THR A 289 -0.95 5.31 3.71
CA THR A 289 -1.24 3.89 3.45
C THR A 289 -2.68 3.77 2.98
N ALA A 290 -2.90 3.18 1.80
CA ALA A 290 -4.22 2.87 1.28
C ALA A 290 -4.60 1.43 1.67
N ARG A 291 -5.86 1.20 2.04
CA ARG A 291 -6.34 -0.13 2.44
C ARG A 291 -6.46 -1.05 1.22
N ASP A 292 -5.90 -2.26 1.33
CA ASP A 292 -5.96 -3.27 0.28
C ASP A 292 -7.13 -4.25 0.45
N HIS A 293 -7.26 -5.19 -0.48
CA HIS A 293 -8.33 -6.20 -0.43
C HIS A 293 -8.21 -7.12 0.78
N ILE A 294 -7.00 -7.45 1.22
CA ILE A 294 -6.79 -8.32 2.39
C ILE A 294 -7.30 -7.62 3.65
N GLN A 295 -6.92 -6.36 3.85
CA GLN A 295 -7.38 -5.57 4.99
C GLN A 295 -8.90 -5.38 4.97
N VAL A 296 -9.49 -5.12 3.80
CA VAL A 296 -10.95 -5.00 3.64
C VAL A 296 -11.66 -6.32 3.95
N LEU A 297 -11.13 -7.46 3.48
CA LEU A 297 -11.69 -8.78 3.78
C LEU A 297 -11.59 -9.13 5.27
N CYS A 298 -10.45 -8.89 5.91
CA CYS A 298 -10.27 -9.23 7.32
C CYS A 298 -11.22 -8.43 8.23
N ASN A 299 -11.47 -7.15 7.94
CA ASN A 299 -12.40 -6.34 8.71
C ASN A 299 -13.89 -6.54 8.31
N GLY A 300 -14.17 -7.04 7.09
CA GLY A 300 -15.53 -7.14 6.56
C GLY A 300 -16.12 -8.55 6.50
N SER A 301 -15.30 -9.60 6.50
CA SER A 301 -15.74 -10.98 6.21
C SER A 301 -16.67 -11.56 7.28
N ILE A 302 -16.36 -11.38 8.57
CA ILE A 302 -17.22 -11.89 9.66
C ILE A 302 -18.60 -11.23 9.61
N ALA A 303 -18.67 -9.91 9.41
CA ALA A 303 -19.94 -9.21 9.24
C ALA A 303 -20.67 -9.70 7.97
N CYS A 304 -19.95 -9.92 6.87
CA CYS A 304 -20.53 -10.48 5.64
C CYS A 304 -21.13 -11.88 5.87
N LEU A 305 -20.49 -12.74 6.67
CA LEU A 305 -21.03 -14.05 7.04
C LEU A 305 -22.34 -13.93 7.83
N TYR A 306 -22.41 -13.01 8.80
CA TYR A 306 -23.67 -12.75 9.52
C TYR A 306 -24.75 -12.18 8.60
N ALA A 307 -24.41 -11.31 7.65
CA ALA A 307 -25.35 -10.82 6.64
C ALA A 307 -25.90 -11.96 5.78
N ILE A 308 -25.05 -12.89 5.33
CA ILE A 308 -25.48 -14.09 4.59
C ILE A 308 -26.39 -14.98 5.45
N GLY A 309 -26.02 -15.21 6.71
CA GLY A 309 -26.82 -16.01 7.65
C GLY A 309 -28.18 -15.37 7.95
N TYR A 310 -28.24 -14.04 8.10
CA TYR A 310 -29.50 -13.30 8.22
C TYR A 310 -30.39 -13.56 7.00
N CYS A 311 -29.81 -13.44 5.81
CA CYS A 311 -30.51 -13.62 4.56
C CYS A 311 -31.07 -15.05 4.39
N TRP A 312 -30.27 -16.05 4.79
CA TRP A 312 -30.69 -17.45 4.79
C TRP A 312 -31.87 -17.70 5.73
N LYS A 313 -31.91 -17.05 6.90
CA LYS A 313 -32.99 -17.22 7.88
C LYS A 313 -34.26 -16.48 7.53
N THR A 314 -34.18 -15.33 6.87
CA THR A 314 -35.36 -14.52 6.55
C THR A 314 -36.01 -14.88 5.22
N ASN A 315 -35.45 -15.85 4.47
CA ASN A 315 -35.92 -16.25 3.13
C ASN A 315 -36.17 -15.04 2.21
N TYR A 316 -35.32 -14.01 2.32
CA TYR A 316 -35.38 -12.81 1.49
C TYR A 316 -36.70 -12.01 1.58
N SER A 317 -37.22 -11.77 2.79
CA SER A 317 -38.48 -11.02 2.99
C SER A 317 -38.46 -9.56 2.47
N GLY A 318 -37.28 -9.01 2.13
CA GLY A 318 -37.11 -7.64 1.61
C GLY A 318 -37.41 -6.52 2.63
N LEU A 319 -37.88 -6.87 3.82
CA LEU A 319 -38.23 -5.96 4.91
C LEU A 319 -37.17 -6.05 5.99
N SER A 320 -36.66 -4.91 6.48
CA SER A 320 -35.78 -4.91 7.65
C SER A 320 -36.57 -5.39 8.87
N LEU A 321 -36.18 -6.55 9.40
CA LEU A 321 -36.68 -7.05 10.67
C LEU A 321 -35.76 -6.52 11.79
N PRO A 322 -36.30 -5.73 12.75
CA PRO A 322 -35.51 -5.29 13.88
C PRO A 322 -35.15 -6.48 14.78
N ILE A 323 -34.20 -6.23 15.68
CA ILE A 323 -33.80 -7.22 16.66
C ILE A 323 -34.93 -7.35 17.69
N ASP A 324 -35.40 -8.57 17.91
CA ASP A 324 -36.41 -8.90 18.91
C ASP A 324 -36.21 -10.34 19.43
N ASN A 325 -37.09 -10.75 20.34
CA ASN A 325 -37.03 -12.08 20.96
C ASN A 325 -37.80 -13.15 20.17
N LYS A 326 -38.43 -12.76 19.05
CA LYS A 326 -39.39 -13.59 18.32
C LYS A 326 -38.73 -14.22 17.10
N HIS A 327 -37.79 -13.53 16.48
CA HIS A 327 -37.16 -13.96 15.24
C HIS A 327 -35.77 -14.55 15.48
N GLU A 328 -35.55 -15.77 14.99
CA GLU A 328 -34.21 -16.36 14.96
C GLU A 328 -33.20 -15.52 14.18
N SER A 329 -33.65 -14.65 13.26
CA SER A 329 -32.77 -13.76 12.49
C SER A 329 -32.02 -12.74 13.37
N SER A 330 -32.51 -12.46 14.57
CA SER A 330 -31.94 -11.45 15.48
C SER A 330 -30.52 -11.79 15.96
N ILE A 331 -30.16 -13.08 16.06
CA ILE A 331 -28.79 -13.51 16.37
C ILE A 331 -27.79 -13.03 15.31
N TYR A 332 -28.19 -13.06 14.03
CA TYR A 332 -27.35 -12.64 12.92
C TYR A 332 -27.22 -11.13 12.86
N SER A 333 -28.30 -10.39 13.14
CA SER A 333 -28.25 -8.93 13.26
C SER A 333 -27.33 -8.47 14.39
N ILE A 334 -27.38 -9.13 15.56
CA ILE A 334 -26.50 -8.81 16.68
C ILE A 334 -25.04 -9.14 16.37
N GLY A 335 -24.79 -10.34 15.83
CA GLY A 335 -23.45 -10.73 15.39
C GLY A 335 -22.87 -9.75 14.37
N PHE A 336 -23.69 -9.32 13.40
CA PHE A 336 -23.33 -8.31 12.41
C PHE A 336 -22.95 -6.96 13.06
N ILE A 337 -23.84 -6.36 13.84
CA ILE A 337 -23.63 -5.02 14.40
C ILE A 337 -22.43 -5.01 15.35
N PHE A 338 -22.30 -6.01 16.21
CA PHE A 338 -21.23 -6.03 17.21
C PHE A 338 -19.87 -6.28 16.56
N THR A 339 -19.82 -7.07 15.48
CA THR A 339 -18.61 -7.21 14.66
C THR A 339 -18.19 -5.86 14.08
N ILE A 340 -19.13 -5.09 13.53
CA ILE A 340 -18.83 -3.77 12.97
C ILE A 340 -18.49 -2.74 14.05
N ALA A 341 -19.15 -2.79 15.21
CA ALA A 341 -18.84 -1.94 16.36
C ALA A 341 -17.41 -2.19 16.86
N CYS A 342 -17.00 -3.46 16.96
CA CYS A 342 -15.63 -3.87 17.26
C CYS A 342 -14.63 -3.31 16.25
N CYS A 343 -14.85 -3.56 14.95
CA CYS A 343 -13.95 -3.07 13.89
C CYS A 343 -13.85 -1.54 13.86
N CYS A 344 -14.96 -0.85 14.08
CA CYS A 344 -15.03 0.61 14.13
C CYS A 344 -14.28 1.16 15.34
N GLY A 345 -14.54 0.60 16.53
CA GLY A 345 -13.86 0.96 17.77
C GLY A 345 -12.35 0.81 17.64
N ASP A 346 -11.89 -0.34 17.16
CA ASP A 346 -10.47 -0.61 16.94
C ASP A 346 -9.82 0.35 15.92
N THR A 347 -10.49 0.60 14.79
CA THR A 347 -10.00 1.53 13.76
C THR A 347 -9.85 2.94 14.32
N LEU A 348 -10.83 3.43 15.09
CA LEU A 348 -10.78 4.76 15.68
C LEU A 348 -9.72 4.87 16.78
N ALA A 349 -9.61 3.84 17.64
CA ALA A 349 -8.62 3.78 18.70
C ALA A 349 -7.18 3.78 18.15
N SER A 350 -6.90 2.93 17.16
CA SER A 350 -5.56 2.80 16.56
C SER A 350 -5.15 4.02 15.74
N GLU A 351 -6.08 4.63 15.00
CA GLU A 351 -5.78 5.75 14.12
C GLU A 351 -5.74 7.11 14.84
N LEU A 352 -6.69 7.39 15.75
CA LEU A 352 -6.73 8.65 16.51
C LEU A 352 -5.93 8.59 17.80
N GLY A 353 -6.04 7.47 18.54
CA GLY A 353 -5.34 7.30 19.82
C GLY A 353 -3.82 7.38 19.67
N SER A 354 -3.27 6.90 18.55
CA SER A 354 -1.82 6.99 18.28
C SER A 354 -1.32 8.40 17.97
N VAL A 355 -2.21 9.35 17.65
CA VAL A 355 -1.85 10.72 17.25
C VAL A 355 -2.17 11.73 18.34
N LEU A 356 -3.28 11.53 19.06
CA LEU A 356 -3.84 12.46 20.03
C LEU A 356 -3.46 12.13 21.48
N ALA A 357 -2.98 10.92 21.77
CA ALA A 357 -2.50 10.59 23.11
C ALA A 357 -1.23 11.40 23.44
N GLN A 358 -1.28 12.16 24.53
CA GLN A 358 -0.14 12.93 25.04
C GLN A 358 0.82 12.07 25.86
N LYS A 359 0.31 11.00 26.48
CA LYS A 359 1.10 10.06 27.28
C LYS A 359 1.40 8.80 26.48
N ASN A 360 2.58 8.22 26.72
CA ASN A 360 2.95 6.94 26.13
C ASN A 360 1.94 5.85 26.55
N PRO A 361 1.56 4.96 25.61
CA PRO A 361 0.62 3.89 25.87
C PRO A 361 1.22 2.83 26.80
N ARG A 362 0.35 1.99 27.35
CA ARG A 362 0.71 0.86 28.23
C ARG A 362 0.38 -0.45 27.55
N LEU A 363 1.21 -1.46 27.76
CA LEU A 363 0.96 -2.78 27.20
C LEU A 363 -0.24 -3.42 27.91
N LEU A 364 -1.22 -3.94 27.17
CA LEU A 364 -2.42 -4.52 27.79
C LEU A 364 -2.09 -5.72 28.71
N THR A 365 -1.16 -6.57 28.29
CA THR A 365 -0.73 -7.75 29.08
C THR A 365 0.08 -7.40 30.33
N ASN A 366 0.60 -6.17 30.42
CA ASN A 366 1.31 -5.68 31.60
C ASN A 366 1.03 -4.18 31.78
N PRO A 367 -0.06 -3.82 32.49
CA PRO A 367 -0.53 -2.43 32.62
C PRO A 367 0.48 -1.46 33.26
N PHE A 368 1.48 -1.97 33.97
CA PHE A 368 2.54 -1.16 34.57
C PHE A 368 3.68 -0.84 33.58
N ARG A 369 3.74 -1.53 32.45
CA ARG A 369 4.77 -1.35 31.43
C ARG A 369 4.35 -0.29 30.40
N ILE A 370 5.02 0.86 30.46
CA ILE A 370 4.91 1.91 29.46
C ILE A 370 5.74 1.52 28.24
N VAL A 371 5.18 1.69 27.04
CA VAL A 371 5.82 1.30 25.78
C VAL A 371 5.74 2.43 24.74
N PRO A 372 6.66 2.47 23.75
CA PRO A 372 6.61 3.44 22.67
C PRO A 372 5.33 3.35 21.83
N VAL A 373 4.91 4.48 21.25
CA VAL A 373 3.76 4.54 20.34
C VAL A 373 4.00 3.63 19.12
N GLY A 374 2.96 2.91 18.70
CA GLY A 374 3.04 1.94 17.60
C GLY A 374 3.41 0.52 18.01
N THR A 375 3.59 0.26 19.31
CA THR A 375 3.73 -1.10 19.85
C THR A 375 2.41 -1.85 19.72
N ASN A 376 2.42 -3.05 19.13
CA ASN A 376 1.25 -3.90 19.01
C ASN A 376 0.76 -4.31 20.42
N GLY A 377 -0.54 -4.16 20.64
CA GLY A 377 -1.18 -4.43 21.92
C GLY A 377 -0.99 -3.37 23.01
N ALA A 378 -0.49 -2.19 22.65
CA ALA A 378 -0.43 -1.05 23.53
C ALA A 378 -1.73 -0.24 23.48
N ILE A 379 -2.29 0.05 24.66
CA ILE A 379 -3.53 0.82 24.81
C ILE A 379 -3.27 2.16 25.50
N SER A 380 -4.06 3.17 25.16
CA SER A 380 -4.06 4.49 25.80
C SER A 380 -5.47 4.86 26.23
N LEU A 381 -5.62 5.70 27.25
CA LEU A 381 -6.94 6.17 27.70
C LEU A 381 -7.71 6.85 26.57
N VAL A 382 -7.02 7.68 25.78
CA VAL A 382 -7.59 8.35 24.60
C VAL A 382 -8.05 7.32 23.55
N GLY A 383 -7.24 6.28 23.29
CA GLY A 383 -7.62 5.17 22.41
C GLY A 383 -8.87 4.44 22.92
N CYS A 384 -8.95 4.11 24.20
CA CYS A 384 -10.12 3.45 24.79
C CYS A 384 -11.40 4.29 24.65
N LEU A 385 -11.32 5.61 24.86
CA LEU A 385 -12.46 6.52 24.66
C LEU A 385 -12.92 6.55 23.20
N PHE A 386 -11.98 6.59 22.24
CA PHE A 386 -12.32 6.49 20.82
C PHE A 386 -12.88 5.13 20.43
N SER A 387 -12.48 4.06 21.11
CA SER A 387 -13.05 2.73 20.94
C SER A 387 -14.52 2.67 21.35
N LEU A 388 -14.85 3.22 22.53
CA LEU A 388 -16.23 3.37 23.00
C LEU A 388 -17.04 4.23 22.02
N PHE A 389 -16.48 5.36 21.58
CA PHE A 389 -17.13 6.26 20.64
C PHE A 389 -17.41 5.59 19.28
N GLY A 390 -16.47 4.78 18.78
CA GLY A 390 -16.67 4.02 17.54
C GLY A 390 -17.84 3.03 17.65
N GLY A 391 -17.92 2.30 18.76
CA GLY A 391 -19.06 1.42 19.05
C GLY A 391 -20.38 2.16 19.17
N PHE A 392 -20.38 3.31 19.87
CA PHE A 392 -21.55 4.18 20.02
C PHE A 392 -22.11 4.65 18.68
N ILE A 393 -21.26 5.16 17.77
CA ILE A 393 -21.71 5.64 16.45
C ILE A 393 -22.33 4.50 15.63
N ILE A 394 -21.77 3.29 15.71
CA ILE A 394 -22.33 2.13 15.00
C ILE A 394 -23.71 1.76 15.55
N GLY A 395 -23.85 1.69 16.88
CA GLY A 395 -25.15 1.45 17.50
C GLY A 395 -26.18 2.53 17.14
N LEU A 396 -25.77 3.79 17.15
CA LEU A 396 -26.64 4.91 16.80
C LEU A 396 -27.06 4.86 15.31
N SER A 397 -26.14 4.53 14.41
CA SER A 397 -26.42 4.35 12.98
C SER A 397 -27.47 3.25 12.75
N TYR A 398 -27.37 2.14 13.50
CA TYR A 398 -28.34 1.07 13.43
C TYR A 398 -29.74 1.52 13.87
N ILE A 399 -29.84 2.23 15.00
CA ILE A 399 -31.12 2.78 15.49
C ILE A 399 -31.73 3.75 14.48
N ILE A 400 -30.93 4.67 13.95
CA ILE A 400 -31.37 5.63 12.93
C ILE A 400 -31.89 4.89 11.70
N GLY A 401 -31.15 3.89 11.21
CA GLY A 401 -31.58 3.11 10.06
C GLY A 401 -32.88 2.36 10.32
N ASN A 402 -33.05 1.81 11.52
CA ASN A 402 -34.29 1.17 11.96
C ASN A 402 -35.46 2.16 12.03
N VAL A 403 -35.26 3.38 12.55
CA VAL A 403 -36.29 4.42 12.56
C VAL A 403 -36.71 4.82 11.13
N ILE A 404 -35.78 4.83 10.18
CA ILE A 404 -36.05 5.23 8.79
C ILE A 404 -36.71 4.11 7.97
N PHE A 405 -36.26 2.86 8.14
CA PHE A 405 -36.58 1.76 7.22
C PHE A 405 -37.47 0.66 7.83
N CYS A 406 -37.68 0.65 9.14
CA CYS A 406 -38.58 -0.30 9.79
C CYS A 406 -40.00 0.29 9.92
N ARG A 407 -41.00 -0.59 9.96
CA ARG A 407 -42.38 -0.18 10.25
C ARG A 407 -42.49 0.39 11.67
N PRO A 408 -43.24 1.49 11.88
CA PRO A 408 -43.37 2.16 13.18
C PRO A 408 -43.83 1.24 14.32
N ASP A 409 -44.77 0.33 14.05
CA ASP A 409 -45.30 -0.59 15.07
C ASP A 409 -44.22 -1.53 15.64
N TYR A 410 -43.27 -1.96 14.81
CA TYR A 410 -42.15 -2.78 15.27
C TYR A 410 -41.11 -1.95 16.04
N MET A 411 -40.91 -0.68 15.65
CA MET A 411 -39.98 0.22 16.34
C MET A 411 -40.43 0.52 17.77
N ILE A 412 -41.72 0.78 17.99
CA ILE A 412 -42.28 1.03 19.33
C ILE A 412 -42.06 -0.19 20.23
N ASN A 413 -42.34 -1.39 19.72
CA ASN A 413 -42.22 -2.64 20.48
C ASN A 413 -40.77 -3.05 20.77
N THR A 414 -39.79 -2.55 20.01
CA THR A 414 -38.38 -2.91 20.14
C THR A 414 -37.53 -1.75 20.68
N TRP A 415 -38.13 -0.65 21.12
CA TRP A 415 -37.40 0.55 21.53
C TRP A 415 -36.41 0.30 22.68
N THR A 416 -36.85 -0.41 23.73
CA THR A 416 -35.98 -0.77 24.87
C THR A 416 -34.78 -1.60 24.42
N ILE A 417 -35.01 -2.58 23.54
CA ILE A 417 -33.95 -3.43 22.97
C ILE A 417 -32.96 -2.57 22.18
N ASN A 418 -33.43 -1.60 21.38
CA ASN A 418 -32.56 -0.70 20.64
C ASN A 418 -31.67 0.16 21.56
N ILE A 419 -32.19 0.64 22.70
CA ILE A 419 -31.39 1.38 23.69
C ILE A 419 -30.36 0.48 24.37
N GLN A 420 -30.74 -0.74 24.76
CA GLN A 420 -29.78 -1.73 25.29
C GLN A 420 -28.70 -2.06 24.26
N LEU A 421 -29.07 -2.25 22.99
CA LEU A 421 -28.13 -2.48 21.89
C LEU A 421 -27.13 -1.33 21.74
N LEU A 422 -27.54 -0.07 21.87
CA LEU A 422 -26.61 1.06 21.82
C LEU A 422 -25.55 0.98 22.92
N PHE A 423 -25.99 0.66 24.14
CA PHE A 423 -25.11 0.48 25.30
C PHE A 423 -24.12 -0.67 25.04
N TYR A 424 -24.61 -1.83 24.61
CA TYR A 424 -23.74 -2.96 24.31
C TYR A 424 -22.82 -2.70 23.11
N CYS A 425 -23.27 -2.03 22.04
CA CYS A 425 -22.40 -1.65 20.91
C CYS A 425 -21.23 -0.79 21.38
N THR A 426 -21.50 0.15 22.29
CA THR A 426 -20.48 1.02 22.91
C THR A 426 -19.45 0.17 23.66
N LEU A 427 -19.90 -0.75 24.51
CA LEU A 427 -19.03 -1.67 25.24
C LEU A 427 -18.25 -2.61 24.31
N PHE A 428 -18.88 -3.14 23.27
CA PHE A 428 -18.26 -4.04 22.30
C PHE A 428 -17.23 -3.33 21.43
N GLY A 429 -17.38 -2.02 21.20
CA GLY A 429 -16.34 -1.19 20.63
C GLY A 429 -15.05 -1.26 21.46
N LEU A 430 -15.14 -1.16 22.79
CA LEU A 430 -13.98 -1.29 23.68
C LEU A 430 -13.51 -2.73 23.85
N LEU A 431 -14.42 -3.69 24.02
CA LEU A 431 -14.10 -5.11 24.19
C LEU A 431 -13.31 -5.63 23.00
N GLY A 432 -13.78 -5.32 21.78
CA GLY A 432 -13.15 -5.74 20.54
C GLY A 432 -11.73 -5.23 20.39
N SER A 433 -11.50 -3.92 20.58
CA SER A 433 -10.14 -3.35 20.54
C SER A 433 -9.25 -3.88 21.69
N SER A 434 -9.85 -4.25 22.83
CA SER A 434 -9.12 -4.87 23.93
C SER A 434 -8.68 -6.29 23.60
N ILE A 435 -9.54 -7.09 22.97
CA ILE A 435 -9.20 -8.44 22.47
C ILE A 435 -8.14 -8.33 21.38
N ASP A 436 -8.29 -7.39 20.44
CA ASP A 436 -7.30 -7.12 19.40
C ASP A 436 -5.93 -6.78 20.02
N SER A 437 -5.92 -5.86 20.99
CA SER A 437 -4.72 -5.47 21.71
C SER A 437 -4.11 -6.63 22.51
N LEU A 438 -4.91 -7.53 23.07
CA LEU A 438 -4.42 -8.71 23.78
C LEU A 438 -3.72 -9.67 22.82
N LEU A 439 -4.36 -9.96 21.68
CA LEU A 439 -3.79 -10.76 20.61
C LEU A 439 -2.54 -10.10 20.03
N GLY A 440 -2.53 -8.77 19.88
CA GLY A 440 -1.39 -8.03 19.39
C GLY A 440 -0.19 -8.07 20.34
N ALA A 441 -0.42 -7.90 21.64
CA ALA A 441 0.64 -7.98 22.65
C ALA A 441 1.27 -9.38 22.76
N THR A 442 0.54 -10.44 22.35
CA THR A 442 0.94 -11.84 22.51
C THR A 442 1.43 -12.48 21.20
N LEU A 443 0.72 -12.27 20.09
CA LEU A 443 0.88 -12.97 18.81
C LEU A 443 1.45 -12.11 17.67
N GLN A 444 1.65 -10.80 17.89
CA GLN A 444 2.34 -9.94 16.94
C GLN A 444 3.67 -9.48 17.53
N PHE A 445 4.73 -9.50 16.72
CA PHE A 445 6.02 -8.99 17.16
C PHE A 445 5.99 -7.46 17.22
N SER A 446 6.53 -6.89 18.29
CA SER A 446 6.89 -5.47 18.37
C SER A 446 8.33 -5.34 18.85
N GLY A 447 9.13 -4.59 18.10
CA GLY A 447 10.49 -4.26 18.45
C GLY A 447 10.74 -2.77 18.41
N TYR A 448 11.83 -2.33 19.05
CA TYR A 448 12.31 -0.96 19.03
C TYR A 448 13.63 -0.88 18.29
N ASP A 449 13.66 -0.04 17.25
CA ASP A 449 14.90 0.31 16.57
C ASP A 449 15.49 1.56 17.26
N ARG A 450 16.58 1.37 18.00
CA ARG A 450 17.25 2.45 18.75
C ARG A 450 17.93 3.47 17.84
N GLU A 451 18.38 3.06 16.66
CA GLU A 451 19.06 3.96 15.71
C GLU A 451 18.07 4.92 15.05
N ARG A 452 16.88 4.41 14.72
CA ARG A 452 15.83 5.19 14.06
C ARG A 452 14.81 5.79 15.02
N ASN A 453 14.86 5.42 16.30
CA ASN A 453 13.94 5.85 17.35
C ASN A 453 12.46 5.56 16.98
N VAL A 454 12.22 4.39 16.39
CA VAL A 454 10.88 3.97 15.92
C VAL A 454 10.54 2.54 16.31
N THR A 455 9.26 2.30 16.53
CA THR A 455 8.72 0.95 16.73
C THR A 455 8.59 0.23 15.39
N VAL A 456 8.98 -1.04 15.35
CA VAL A 456 8.97 -1.91 14.17
C VAL A 456 8.22 -3.21 14.45
N GLN A 457 7.62 -3.78 13.40
CA GLN A 457 6.77 -4.97 13.51
C GLN A 457 7.46 -6.28 13.12
N LEU A 458 8.72 -6.22 12.67
CA LEU A 458 9.51 -7.38 12.29
C LEU A 458 10.81 -7.45 13.10
N PRO A 459 11.29 -8.65 13.44
CA PRO A 459 12.56 -8.82 14.11
C PRO A 459 13.73 -8.50 13.17
N GLY A 460 14.86 -8.10 13.75
CA GLY A 460 16.10 -7.87 13.02
C GLY A 460 17.29 -7.72 13.96
N PRO A 461 18.52 -7.66 13.42
CA PRO A 461 19.75 -7.77 14.20
C PRO A 461 19.97 -6.62 15.20
N SER A 462 19.49 -5.41 14.89
CA SER A 462 19.59 -4.21 15.75
C SER A 462 18.30 -3.88 16.52
N ILE A 463 17.29 -4.76 16.44
CA ILE A 463 15.94 -4.48 16.95
C ILE A 463 15.75 -5.12 18.34
N GLU A 464 15.53 -4.29 19.34
CA GLU A 464 15.25 -4.74 20.70
C GLU A 464 13.77 -5.16 20.82
N ARG A 465 13.51 -6.38 21.27
CA ARG A 465 12.13 -6.87 21.40
C ARG A 465 11.40 -6.16 22.55
N ILE A 466 10.21 -5.63 22.25
CA ILE A 466 9.29 -5.05 23.24
C ILE A 466 8.29 -6.11 23.73
N SER A 467 7.49 -6.67 22.82
CA SER A 467 6.37 -7.57 23.13
C SER A 467 6.08 -8.58 22.01
N GLY A 468 5.26 -9.59 22.34
CA GLY A 468 4.70 -10.57 21.42
C GLY A 468 5.69 -11.45 20.67
N ARG A 469 5.16 -12.28 19.77
CA ARG A 469 5.90 -13.22 18.90
C ARG A 469 5.47 -12.97 17.47
N ASN A 470 6.31 -13.26 16.47
CA ASN A 470 5.94 -13.05 15.06
C ASN A 470 5.10 -14.24 14.53
N ILE A 471 3.88 -14.41 15.06
CA ILE A 471 3.01 -15.55 14.72
C ILE A 471 1.92 -15.13 13.75
N LEU A 472 1.25 -14.01 14.02
CA LEU A 472 0.17 -13.49 13.20
C LEU A 472 0.49 -12.09 12.68
N SER A 473 0.03 -11.84 11.45
CA SER A 473 0.00 -10.49 10.87
C SER A 473 -1.14 -9.64 11.45
N ASN A 474 -1.09 -8.32 11.24
CA ASN A 474 -2.15 -7.41 11.68
C ASN A 474 -3.53 -7.77 11.12
N ASN A 475 -3.62 -8.06 9.82
CA ASN A 475 -4.88 -8.43 9.21
C ASN A 475 -5.44 -9.74 9.79
N GLN A 476 -4.59 -10.70 10.17
CA GLN A 476 -5.03 -11.95 10.81
C GLN A 476 -5.51 -11.73 12.25
N VAL A 477 -4.86 -10.85 13.00
CA VAL A 477 -5.29 -10.48 14.36
C VAL A 477 -6.66 -9.79 14.32
N ASN A 478 -6.84 -8.81 13.43
CA ASN A 478 -8.13 -8.15 13.25
C ASN A 478 -9.26 -9.14 12.93
N LEU A 479 -9.00 -10.09 12.03
CA LEU A 479 -9.96 -11.13 11.67
C LEU A 479 -10.31 -12.02 12.87
N LEU A 480 -9.29 -12.50 13.60
CA LEU A 480 -9.47 -13.36 14.77
C LEU A 480 -10.18 -12.62 15.91
N SER A 481 -9.80 -11.38 16.18
CA SER A 481 -10.44 -10.52 17.18
C SER A 481 -11.92 -10.32 16.88
N SER A 482 -12.24 -9.99 15.62
CA SER A 482 -13.62 -9.82 15.15
C SER A 482 -14.43 -11.11 15.29
N PHE A 483 -13.83 -12.25 14.94
CA PHE A 483 -14.46 -13.56 15.09
C PHE A 483 -14.76 -13.90 16.55
N LEU A 484 -13.77 -13.80 17.44
CA LEU A 484 -13.93 -14.08 18.87
C LEU A 484 -14.95 -13.16 19.53
N THR A 485 -14.89 -11.86 19.20
CA THR A 485 -15.84 -10.87 19.71
C THR A 485 -17.27 -11.19 19.24
N SER A 486 -17.43 -11.64 18.00
CA SER A 486 -18.75 -12.03 17.49
C SER A 486 -19.33 -13.26 18.18
N ILE A 487 -18.49 -14.23 18.60
CA ILE A 487 -18.94 -15.36 19.40
C ILE A 487 -19.43 -14.87 20.76
N ILE A 488 -18.66 -14.01 21.42
CA ILE A 488 -19.03 -13.42 22.72
C ILE A 488 -20.36 -12.64 22.62
N ALA A 489 -20.59 -11.94 21.50
CA ALA A 489 -21.85 -11.26 21.24
C ALA A 489 -23.07 -12.20 21.29
N ILE A 490 -22.93 -13.39 20.70
CA ILE A 490 -23.99 -14.41 20.71
C ILE A 490 -24.25 -14.92 22.13
N TRP A 491 -23.21 -15.08 22.95
CA TRP A 491 -23.37 -15.53 24.33
C TRP A 491 -24.11 -14.51 25.21
N ILE A 492 -23.96 -13.21 24.94
CA ILE A 492 -24.61 -12.13 25.71
C ILE A 492 -26.04 -11.85 25.19
N LEU A 493 -26.42 -12.40 24.03
CA LEU A 493 -27.74 -12.24 23.42
C LEU A 493 -28.92 -12.35 24.41
N PRO A 494 -29.00 -13.37 25.30
CA PRO A 494 -30.12 -13.50 26.23
C PRO A 494 -30.27 -12.27 27.15
N SER A 495 -29.16 -11.64 27.55
CA SER A 495 -29.17 -10.45 28.40
C SER A 495 -29.58 -9.17 27.68
N ILE A 496 -29.56 -9.16 26.34
CA ILE A 496 -30.03 -8.04 25.51
C ILE A 496 -31.52 -8.18 25.22
N MET A 497 -32.01 -9.42 25.17
CA MET A 497 -33.39 -9.75 24.83
C MET A 497 -34.33 -9.70 26.06
N VAL A 498 -33.81 -9.47 27.27
CA VAL A 498 -34.60 -9.31 28.51
C VAL A 498 -34.82 -7.83 28.78
#